data_AF-A0A7Z0ETP9-F1
#
_entry.id   AF-A0A7Z0ETP9-F1
#
_cell.length_a   1.000
_cell.length_b   1.000
_cell.length_c   1.000
_cell.angle_alpha   90.00
_cell.angle_beta   90.00
_cell.angle_gamma   90.00
#
_symmetry.space_group_name_H-M   'P 1'
#
loop_
_entity.id
_entity.type
_entity.pdbx_description
1 polymer ?
#
loop_
_entity_poly.entity_id
_entity_poly.type
_entity_poly.pdbx_seq_one_letter_code
_entity_poly.pdbx_strand_id
1 'polypeptide(L)'
;MYLVTDPHHPVSHLVLHTLHTRRQPTLTTCPTHPTPITAAFLTCPGPHTPTTLPYALTHHTRHIVYLATTTPPDPLEDLITRLTPTWTLLHPGPPASHALRWAPLLRTGHLPTPRTHRPCPLVHEADLADVAVAALTEPRHHTHRTYDLTGPHHLTEADQIRILAQVLALPAPTGPHRAPAHEPTTTIERLLGRPARSFRQWAADHAADLR
;
A
#
# COMPACT_ATOMS: atom_id res chain seq x y z
N MET A 1 0.68 11.70 2.72
CA MET A 1 -0.48 11.83 1.82
C MET A 1 -1.68 11.40 2.64
N TYR A 2 -2.63 12.29 2.89
CA TYR A 2 -3.72 12.05 3.86
C TYR A 2 -5.05 11.95 3.11
N LEU A 3 -5.91 11.03 3.53
CA LEU A 3 -7.26 10.89 3.01
C LEU A 3 -8.26 11.08 4.16
N VAL A 4 -9.12 12.08 4.02
CA VAL A 4 -10.20 12.43 4.96
C VAL A 4 -11.51 12.25 4.21
N THR A 5 -12.42 11.41 4.72
CA THR A 5 -13.74 11.18 4.12
C THR A 5 -14.84 11.84 4.94
N ASP A 6 -15.73 12.58 4.27
CA ASP A 6 -16.90 13.26 4.83
C ASP A 6 -18.11 12.31 4.91
N PRO A 7 -18.82 12.22 6.05
CA PRO A 7 -20.00 11.36 6.21
C PRO A 7 -21.24 11.75 5.37
N HIS A 8 -21.29 12.91 4.72
CA HIS A 8 -22.45 13.38 3.95
C HIS A 8 -22.36 13.17 2.42
N HIS A 9 -21.23 12.67 1.91
CA HIS A 9 -21.05 12.35 0.49
C HIS A 9 -20.35 11.00 0.30
N PRO A 10 -21.10 9.90 0.08
CA PRO A 10 -20.53 8.56 0.16
C PRO A 10 -19.56 8.20 -0.98
N VAL A 11 -19.56 8.89 -2.12
CA VAL A 11 -18.60 8.62 -3.20
C VAL A 11 -18.55 9.88 -4.08
N SER A 12 -17.45 10.64 -4.14
CA SER A 12 -17.11 11.51 -5.30
C SER A 12 -15.83 12.33 -5.20
N HIS A 13 -15.21 12.53 -4.01
CA HIS A 13 -13.96 13.29 -3.94
C HIS A 13 -12.91 12.59 -3.08
N LEU A 14 -12.14 11.72 -3.73
CA LEU A 14 -10.86 11.23 -3.26
C LEU A 14 -9.85 12.39 -3.31
N VAL A 15 -9.82 13.25 -2.28
CA VAL A 15 -8.87 14.38 -2.25
C VAL A 15 -7.51 13.87 -1.78
N LEU A 16 -6.66 13.48 -2.74
CA LEU A 16 -5.23 13.25 -2.56
C LEU A 16 -4.55 14.59 -2.23
N HIS A 17 -4.36 14.91 -0.95
CA HIS A 17 -3.47 16.02 -0.59
C HIS A 17 -2.00 15.58 -0.72
N THR A 18 -1.45 15.82 -1.91
CA THR A 18 0.00 15.78 -2.19
C THR A 18 0.58 17.13 -1.78
N LEU A 19 1.23 17.22 -0.61
CA LEU A 19 2.03 18.41 -0.28
C LEU A 19 3.29 18.39 -1.14
N HIS A 20 3.25 19.04 -2.30
CA HIS A 20 4.42 19.18 -3.18
C HIS A 20 4.74 20.63 -3.60
N THR A 21 4.28 21.64 -2.87
CA THR A 21 4.62 23.04 -3.19
C THR A 21 5.45 23.69 -2.11
N ARG A 22 6.66 24.14 -2.49
CA ARG A 22 7.64 24.92 -1.71
C ARG A 22 7.13 26.31 -1.30
N ARG A 23 6.04 26.41 -0.54
CA ARG A 23 5.68 27.60 0.24
C ARG A 23 5.15 27.13 1.59
N GLN A 24 5.67 27.73 2.66
CA GLN A 24 5.31 27.43 4.05
C GLN A 24 3.80 27.22 4.19
N PRO A 25 3.32 26.14 4.85
CA PRO A 25 1.92 26.03 5.18
C PRO A 25 1.63 27.02 6.31
N THR A 26 1.02 28.15 5.97
CA THR A 26 0.23 28.91 6.94
C THR A 26 -0.84 27.99 7.49
N LEU A 27 -0.84 27.81 8.81
CA LEU A 27 -1.94 27.24 9.59
C LEU A 27 -3.20 28.02 9.23
N THR A 28 -3.93 27.54 8.22
CA THR A 28 -5.19 28.14 7.84
C THR A 28 -6.21 27.62 8.84
N THR A 29 -6.52 28.51 9.76
CA THR A 29 -7.66 28.55 10.68
C THR A 29 -8.70 27.46 10.43
N CYS A 30 -8.90 26.68 11.49
CA CYS A 30 -10.06 25.84 11.76
C CYS A 30 -11.35 26.53 11.25
N PRO A 31 -12.09 25.96 10.28
CA PRO A 31 -13.42 26.45 9.98
C PRO A 31 -14.25 26.27 11.25
N THR A 32 -14.97 27.33 11.64
CA THR A 32 -15.76 27.49 12.87
C THR A 32 -16.95 26.53 13.02
N HIS A 33 -16.93 25.41 12.30
CA HIS A 33 -17.78 24.25 12.53
C HIS A 33 -17.05 23.00 12.01
N PRO A 34 -16.20 22.32 12.82
CA PRO A 34 -15.57 21.10 12.34
C PRO A 34 -16.64 20.00 12.37
N THR A 35 -17.11 19.56 11.21
CA THR A 35 -17.71 18.24 11.09
C THR A 35 -16.69 17.24 11.64
N PRO A 36 -17.05 16.41 12.63
CA PRO A 36 -16.08 15.50 13.24
C PRO A 36 -15.60 14.49 12.19
N ILE A 37 -14.30 14.46 11.96
CA ILE A 37 -13.68 13.46 11.07
C ILE A 37 -13.94 12.08 11.68
N THR A 38 -14.75 11.28 11.01
CA THR A 38 -15.22 10.01 11.58
C THR A 38 -14.20 8.88 11.34
N ALA A 39 -13.46 8.93 10.23
CA ALA A 39 -12.36 8.02 9.93
C ALA A 39 -11.26 8.72 9.11
N ALA A 40 -10.01 8.26 9.23
CA ALA A 40 -8.88 8.74 8.44
C ALA A 40 -7.99 7.58 7.97
N PHE A 41 -7.44 7.72 6.74
CA PHE A 41 -6.39 6.84 6.23
C PHE A 41 -5.04 7.52 6.33
N LEU A 42 -4.10 6.86 7.00
CA LEU A 42 -2.77 7.35 7.24
C LEU A 42 -1.76 6.42 6.57
N THR A 43 -0.81 6.99 5.83
CA THR A 43 0.37 6.29 5.34
C THR A 43 1.56 6.66 6.20
N CYS A 44 2.48 5.72 6.46
CA CYS A 44 3.74 6.04 7.13
C CYS A 44 4.40 7.29 6.51
N PRO A 45 4.67 8.34 7.31
CA PRO A 45 5.30 9.54 6.81
C PRO A 45 6.68 9.21 6.25
N GLY A 46 6.97 9.67 5.03
CA GLY A 46 8.34 9.68 4.52
C GLY A 46 9.26 10.53 5.42
N PRO A 47 10.59 10.44 5.25
CA PRO A 47 11.58 11.08 6.12
C PRO A 47 11.47 12.62 6.21
N HIS A 48 10.66 13.24 5.36
CA HIS A 48 10.45 14.69 5.30
C HIS A 48 9.07 15.14 5.78
N THR A 49 8.27 14.24 6.37
CA THR A 49 6.92 14.59 6.84
C THR A 49 7.00 15.09 8.28
N PRO A 50 6.51 16.31 8.59
CA PRO A 50 6.58 16.85 9.94
C PRO A 50 5.73 16.02 10.93
N THR A 51 6.34 15.62 12.04
CA THR A 51 5.81 14.70 13.07
C THR A 51 4.61 15.25 13.84
N THR A 52 4.26 16.53 13.68
CA THR A 52 3.15 17.21 14.37
C THR A 52 1.78 16.89 13.79
N LEU A 53 1.69 16.57 12.50
CA LEU A 53 0.41 16.28 11.83
C LEU A 53 -0.24 14.95 12.28
N PRO A 54 0.49 13.84 12.40
CA PRO A 54 -0.10 12.58 12.86
C PRO A 54 -0.66 12.66 14.29
N TYR A 55 -0.01 13.41 15.17
CA TYR A 55 -0.43 13.59 16.56
C TYR A 55 -1.74 14.38 16.69
N ALA A 56 -1.94 15.41 15.86
CA ALA A 56 -3.19 16.17 15.86
C ALA A 56 -4.36 15.30 15.39
N LEU A 57 -4.13 14.38 14.45
CA LEU A 57 -5.18 13.52 13.90
C LEU A 57 -5.62 12.45 14.92
N THR A 58 -4.71 11.86 15.68
CA THR A 58 -5.06 10.82 16.68
C THR A 58 -6.05 11.31 17.74
N HIS A 59 -6.08 12.60 18.05
CA HIS A 59 -7.01 13.19 19.01
C HIS A 59 -8.39 13.58 18.44
N HIS A 60 -8.52 13.68 17.12
CA HIS A 60 -9.72 14.22 16.46
C HIS A 60 -10.47 13.22 15.58
N THR A 61 -9.92 12.02 15.36
CA THR A 61 -10.54 10.96 14.55
C THR A 61 -11.06 9.82 15.42
N ARG A 62 -12.27 9.32 15.13
CA ARG A 62 -12.83 8.15 15.85
C ARG A 62 -12.21 6.83 15.41
N HIS A 63 -11.84 6.71 14.13
CA HIS A 63 -11.23 5.53 13.54
C HIS A 63 -10.03 5.89 12.66
N ILE A 64 -8.91 5.18 12.80
CA ILE A 64 -7.73 5.33 11.93
C ILE A 64 -7.39 4.01 11.25
N VAL A 65 -7.29 4.04 9.92
CA VAL A 65 -6.67 2.95 9.15
C VAL A 65 -5.25 3.37 8.80
N TYR A 66 -4.26 2.60 9.25
CA TYR A 66 -2.86 2.92 9.09
C TYR A 66 -2.15 1.92 8.19
N LEU A 67 -1.57 2.40 7.09
CA LEU A 67 -0.62 1.64 6.29
C LEU A 67 0.77 1.77 6.91
N ALA A 68 1.10 0.80 7.76
CA ALA A 68 2.37 0.72 8.45
C ALA A 68 3.46 0.16 7.52
N THR A 69 4.70 0.55 7.75
CA THR A 69 5.85 -0.08 7.10
C THR A 69 6.39 -1.18 7.98
N THR A 70 6.72 -2.34 7.42
CA THR A 70 7.40 -3.38 8.18
C THR A 70 8.84 -2.97 8.48
N THR A 71 9.21 -3.03 9.76
CA THR A 71 10.56 -3.09 10.34
C THR A 71 11.55 -1.96 9.98
N PRO A 72 12.08 -1.19 10.96
CA PRO A 72 11.85 -1.28 12.41
C PRO A 72 10.42 -0.86 12.82
N PRO A 73 9.97 -1.23 14.04
CA PRO A 73 8.65 -0.85 14.54
C PRO A 73 8.44 0.65 14.44
N ASP A 74 7.30 1.02 13.87
CA ASP A 74 6.97 2.39 13.58
C ASP A 74 6.47 3.09 14.85
N PRO A 75 7.14 4.16 15.34
CA PRO A 75 6.68 4.87 16.53
C PRO A 75 5.27 5.46 16.38
N LEU A 76 4.78 5.63 15.14
CA LEU A 76 3.43 6.07 14.85
C LEU A 76 2.39 4.95 15.06
N GLU A 77 2.74 3.69 14.84
CA GLU A 77 1.86 2.54 15.14
C GLU A 77 1.53 2.50 16.64
N ASP A 78 2.57 2.63 17.45
CA ASP A 78 2.53 2.76 18.89
C ASP A 78 1.66 3.95 19.35
N LEU A 79 1.77 5.09 18.67
CA LEU A 79 0.98 6.27 18.99
C LEU A 79 -0.50 6.07 18.63
N ILE A 80 -0.77 5.51 17.45
CA ILE A 80 -2.13 5.27 16.95
C ILE A 80 -2.86 4.30 17.87
N THR A 81 -2.21 3.20 18.25
CA THR A 81 -2.80 2.17 19.12
C THR A 81 -3.08 2.70 20.53
N ARG A 82 -2.28 3.64 21.04
CA ARG A 82 -2.47 4.25 22.37
C ARG A 82 -3.49 5.40 22.40
N LEU A 83 -3.51 6.26 21.39
CA LEU A 83 -4.25 7.52 21.44
C LEU A 83 -5.57 7.51 20.68
N THR A 84 -5.79 6.52 19.80
CA THR A 84 -6.99 6.47 18.95
C THR A 84 -7.98 5.45 19.47
N PRO A 85 -9.28 5.81 19.67
CA PRO A 85 -10.27 4.89 20.23
C PRO A 85 -10.45 3.61 19.41
N THR A 86 -10.48 3.72 18.08
CA THR A 86 -10.54 2.57 17.17
C THR A 86 -9.50 2.73 16.07
N TRP A 87 -8.89 1.62 15.68
CA TRP A 87 -7.82 1.63 14.67
C TRP A 87 -7.77 0.31 13.92
N THR A 88 -7.16 0.33 12.74
CA THR A 88 -6.81 -0.84 11.94
C THR A 88 -5.41 -0.64 11.39
N LEU A 89 -4.53 -1.62 11.58
CA LEU A 89 -3.16 -1.62 11.09
C LEU A 89 -3.05 -2.52 9.86
N LEU A 90 -2.49 -2.01 8.78
CA LEU A 90 -2.21 -2.74 7.56
C LEU A 90 -0.69 -2.88 7.43
N HIS A 91 -0.19 -4.11 7.47
CA HIS A 91 1.22 -4.47 7.29
C HIS A 91 1.41 -5.12 5.91
N PRO A 92 1.69 -4.33 4.86
CA PRO A 92 1.88 -4.86 3.52
C PRO A 92 3.25 -5.53 3.39
N GLY A 93 3.28 -6.62 2.61
CA GLY A 93 4.51 -7.05 1.96
C GLY A 93 5.02 -6.00 0.97
N PRO A 94 6.19 -6.19 0.34
CA PRO A 94 6.70 -5.21 -0.61
C PRO A 94 5.71 -5.01 -1.77
N PRO A 95 5.42 -3.76 -2.17
CA PRO A 95 4.47 -3.48 -3.25
C PRO A 95 5.01 -3.96 -4.61
N ALA A 96 4.12 -4.48 -5.45
CA ALA A 96 4.46 -4.96 -6.80
C ALA A 96 5.07 -3.85 -7.69
N SER A 97 4.65 -2.60 -7.50
CA SER A 97 5.16 -1.37 -8.12
C SER A 97 6.63 -1.11 -7.88
N HIS A 98 7.27 -1.78 -6.92
CA HIS A 98 8.73 -1.79 -6.87
C HIS A 98 9.34 -2.23 -8.20
N ALA A 99 8.68 -3.09 -8.99
CA ALA A 99 9.13 -3.50 -10.31
C ALA A 99 9.23 -2.35 -11.33
N LEU A 100 8.55 -1.21 -11.12
CA LEU A 100 8.69 -0.01 -11.96
C LEU A 100 10.12 0.55 -11.95
N ARG A 101 10.94 0.20 -10.95
CA ARG A 101 12.38 0.50 -10.96
C ARG A 101 13.11 -0.05 -12.20
N TRP A 102 12.57 -1.11 -12.80
CA TRP A 102 13.11 -1.74 -14.01
C TRP A 102 12.53 -1.16 -15.30
N ALA A 103 11.51 -0.30 -15.23
CA ALA A 103 10.87 0.27 -16.41
C ALA A 103 11.88 0.89 -17.40
N PRO A 104 12.89 1.68 -16.99
CA PRO A 104 13.87 2.23 -17.93
C PRO A 104 14.59 1.17 -18.78
N LEU A 105 14.88 -0.01 -18.22
CA LEU A 105 15.51 -1.11 -18.97
C LEU A 105 14.49 -1.83 -19.86
N LEU A 106 13.32 -2.14 -19.32
CA LEU A 106 12.28 -2.91 -20.01
C LEU A 106 11.77 -2.18 -21.26
N ARG A 107 11.64 -0.84 -21.21
CA ARG A 107 11.30 0.00 -22.37
C ARG A 107 12.31 -0.06 -23.51
N THR A 108 13.57 -0.42 -23.21
CA THR A 108 14.61 -0.61 -24.23
C THR A 108 14.71 -2.06 -24.71
N GLY A 109 13.81 -2.94 -24.26
CA GLY A 109 13.84 -4.37 -24.58
C GLY A 109 14.84 -5.19 -23.76
N HIS A 110 15.45 -4.61 -22.72
CA HIS A 110 16.44 -5.28 -21.89
C HIS A 110 15.85 -5.74 -20.56
N LEU A 111 16.15 -6.99 -20.18
CA LEU A 111 15.82 -7.50 -18.85
C LEU A 111 16.88 -7.09 -17.83
N PRO A 112 16.49 -6.69 -16.61
CA PRO A 112 17.44 -6.45 -15.52
C PRO A 112 18.07 -7.77 -15.04
N THR A 113 19.25 -7.68 -14.44
CA THR A 113 19.87 -8.80 -13.73
C THR A 113 19.27 -8.93 -12.32
N PRO A 114 18.80 -10.13 -11.92
CA PRO A 114 18.38 -10.37 -10.54
C PRO A 114 19.55 -10.09 -9.59
N ARG A 115 19.32 -9.28 -8.56
CA ARG A 115 20.29 -8.92 -7.52
C ARG A 115 20.12 -9.77 -6.27
N THR A 116 18.91 -10.27 -6.03
CA THR A 116 18.60 -11.08 -4.85
C THR A 116 17.84 -12.35 -5.21
N HIS A 117 18.09 -13.42 -4.45
CA HIS A 117 17.39 -14.70 -4.55
C HIS A 117 16.39 -14.91 -3.41
N ARG A 118 16.14 -13.88 -2.58
CA ARG A 118 15.20 -13.95 -1.47
C ARG A 118 13.77 -13.87 -2.02
N PRO A 119 12.91 -14.89 -1.81
CA PRO A 119 11.51 -14.80 -2.19
C PRO A 119 10.78 -13.76 -1.34
N CYS A 120 9.97 -12.91 -1.98
CA CYS A 120 9.13 -11.92 -1.31
C CYS A 120 7.67 -12.04 -1.77
N PRO A 121 6.69 -11.94 -0.87
CA PRO A 121 5.29 -12.08 -1.24
C PRO A 121 4.71 -10.73 -1.68
N LEU A 122 5.03 -10.33 -2.91
CA LEU A 122 4.69 -9.03 -3.46
C LEU A 122 3.18 -8.77 -3.45
N VAL A 123 2.75 -7.69 -2.81
CA VAL A 123 1.34 -7.33 -2.74
C VAL A 123 0.96 -6.37 -3.87
N HIS A 124 -0.20 -6.58 -4.48
CA HIS A 124 -0.73 -5.66 -5.47
C HIS A 124 -1.35 -4.43 -4.77
N GLU A 125 -1.03 -3.24 -5.24
CA GLU A 125 -1.47 -1.97 -4.64
C GLU A 125 -3.00 -1.82 -4.63
N ALA A 126 -3.68 -2.35 -5.66
CA ALA A 126 -5.13 -2.37 -5.72
C ALA A 126 -5.73 -3.22 -4.60
N ASP A 127 -5.09 -4.31 -4.18
CA ASP A 127 -5.57 -5.08 -3.02
C ASP A 127 -5.34 -4.32 -1.70
N LEU A 128 -4.21 -3.60 -1.57
CA LEU A 128 -3.98 -2.74 -0.41
C LEU A 128 -5.04 -1.64 -0.30
N ALA A 129 -5.37 -1.02 -1.43
CA ALA A 129 -6.40 0.00 -1.51
C ALA A 129 -7.79 -0.57 -1.16
N ASP A 130 -8.14 -1.73 -1.73
CA ASP A 130 -9.42 -2.39 -1.46
C ASP A 130 -9.57 -2.76 0.03
N VAL A 131 -8.50 -3.27 0.67
CA VAL A 131 -8.51 -3.56 2.12
C VAL A 131 -8.60 -2.29 2.95
N ALA A 132 -7.89 -1.22 2.57
CA ALA A 132 -7.99 0.06 3.27
C ALA A 132 -9.39 0.65 3.19
N VAL A 133 -10.05 0.56 2.02
CA VAL A 133 -11.44 0.98 1.83
C VAL A 133 -12.36 0.16 2.72
N ALA A 134 -12.26 -1.17 2.71
CA ALA A 134 -13.07 -2.04 3.58
C ALA A 134 -12.91 -1.67 5.06
N ALA A 135 -11.68 -1.44 5.51
CA ALA A 135 -11.39 -1.01 6.87
C ALA A 135 -12.05 0.35 7.24
N LEU A 136 -12.08 1.30 6.31
CA LEU A 136 -12.72 2.61 6.51
C LEU A 136 -14.24 2.54 6.47
N THR A 137 -14.83 1.71 5.60
CA THR A 137 -16.28 1.65 5.40
C THR A 137 -16.98 0.70 6.35
N GLU A 138 -16.28 -0.29 6.88
CA GLU A 138 -16.81 -1.29 7.82
C GLU A 138 -16.05 -1.33 9.16
N PRO A 139 -15.86 -0.18 9.84
CA PRO A 139 -14.92 -0.07 10.97
C PRO A 139 -15.24 -1.03 12.13
N ARG A 140 -16.51 -1.44 12.30
CA ARG A 140 -16.91 -2.43 13.31
C ARG A 140 -16.24 -3.80 13.12
N HIS A 141 -15.98 -4.22 11.89
CA HIS A 141 -15.33 -5.50 11.59
C HIS A 141 -13.80 -5.42 11.73
N HIS A 142 -13.24 -4.21 11.65
CA HIS A 142 -11.79 -3.98 11.54
C HIS A 142 -11.18 -3.29 12.77
N THR A 143 -11.97 -3.00 13.81
CA THR A 143 -11.51 -2.35 15.05
C THR A 143 -10.48 -3.21 15.80
N HIS A 144 -9.35 -2.57 16.14
CA HIS A 144 -8.20 -3.14 16.85
C HIS A 144 -7.63 -4.37 16.16
N ARG A 145 -7.64 -4.36 14.82
CA ARG A 145 -7.09 -5.44 13.99
C ARG A 145 -5.80 -5.01 13.32
N THR A 146 -4.91 -5.98 13.20
CA THR A 146 -3.69 -5.91 12.39
C THR A 146 -3.78 -6.94 11.29
N TYR A 147 -3.48 -6.54 10.06
CA TYR A 147 -3.54 -7.40 8.89
C TYR A 147 -2.20 -7.42 8.16
N ASP A 148 -1.59 -8.60 8.09
CA ASP A 148 -0.49 -8.87 7.17
C ASP A 148 -1.06 -9.08 5.76
N LEU A 149 -0.69 -8.20 4.83
CA LEU A 149 -1.23 -8.15 3.47
C LEU A 149 -0.15 -8.55 2.47
N THR A 150 -0.27 -9.76 1.93
CA THR A 150 0.73 -10.31 1.00
C THR A 150 0.09 -10.76 -0.30
N GLY A 151 0.86 -10.79 -1.39
CA GLY A 151 0.39 -11.42 -2.63
C GLY A 151 0.26 -12.95 -2.51
N PRO A 152 -0.32 -13.59 -3.55
CA PRO A 152 -0.59 -15.02 -3.55
C PRO A 152 0.66 -15.89 -3.80
N HIS A 153 1.81 -15.29 -4.09
CA HIS A 153 3.04 -16.04 -4.37
C HIS A 153 4.26 -15.32 -3.80
N HIS A 154 5.20 -16.09 -3.24
CA HIS A 154 6.53 -15.58 -2.91
C HIS A 154 7.43 -15.65 -4.14
N LEU A 155 7.84 -14.51 -4.66
CA LEU A 155 8.60 -14.42 -5.91
C LEU A 155 10.01 -13.90 -5.65
N THR A 156 11.01 -14.58 -6.20
CA THR A 156 12.36 -13.99 -6.32
C THR A 156 12.38 -12.92 -7.41
N GLU A 157 13.41 -12.08 -7.45
CA GLU A 157 13.56 -11.14 -8.58
C GLU A 157 13.65 -11.88 -9.91
N ALA A 158 14.30 -13.06 -9.96
CA ALA A 158 14.37 -13.88 -11.16
C ALA A 158 12.98 -14.36 -11.63
N ASP A 159 12.07 -14.67 -10.71
CA ASP A 159 10.69 -15.04 -11.05
C ASP A 159 9.89 -13.83 -11.55
N GLN A 160 10.03 -12.68 -10.88
CA GLN A 160 9.40 -11.43 -11.30
C GLN A 160 9.84 -11.04 -12.72
N ILE A 161 11.15 -11.07 -12.99
CA ILE A 161 11.74 -10.74 -14.30
C ILE A 161 11.24 -11.69 -15.38
N ARG A 162 11.11 -12.98 -15.07
CA ARG A 162 10.55 -13.96 -16.01
C ARG A 162 9.08 -13.71 -16.30
N ILE A 163 8.27 -13.37 -15.29
CA ILE A 163 6.87 -12.97 -15.46
C ILE A 163 6.77 -11.72 -16.34
N LEU A 164 7.59 -10.70 -16.07
CA LEU A 164 7.65 -9.48 -16.86
C LEU A 164 8.05 -9.78 -18.30
N ALA A 165 9.07 -10.61 -18.53
CA ALA A 165 9.49 -11.00 -19.87
C ALA A 165 8.34 -11.65 -20.65
N GLN A 166 7.59 -12.56 -20.01
CA GLN A 166 6.44 -13.22 -20.62
C GLN A 166 5.31 -12.23 -20.96
N VAL A 167 4.94 -11.34 -20.02
CA VAL A 167 3.85 -10.36 -20.21
C VAL A 167 4.21 -9.32 -21.27
N LEU A 168 5.47 -8.89 -21.29
CA LEU A 168 5.97 -7.88 -22.22
C LEU A 168 6.40 -8.47 -23.58
N ALA A 169 6.32 -9.80 -23.75
CA ALA A 169 6.80 -10.52 -24.93
C ALA A 169 8.29 -10.29 -25.22
N LEU A 170 9.12 -10.19 -24.17
CA LEU A 170 10.58 -10.13 -24.25
C LEU A 170 11.18 -11.54 -24.21
N PRO A 171 12.41 -11.73 -24.74
CA PRO A 171 13.12 -13.00 -24.65
C PRO A 171 13.23 -13.49 -23.20
N ALA A 172 13.00 -14.78 -22.98
CA ALA A 172 13.05 -15.35 -21.63
C ALA A 172 14.47 -15.24 -21.03
N PRO A 173 14.60 -14.94 -19.73
CA PRO A 173 15.91 -14.91 -19.08
C PRO A 173 16.54 -16.31 -19.06
N THR A 174 17.81 -16.38 -19.43
CA THR A 174 18.63 -17.61 -19.36
C THR A 174 18.95 -17.96 -17.90
N GLY A 175 18.79 -19.23 -17.53
CA GLY A 175 19.13 -19.75 -16.20
C GLY A 175 18.04 -20.62 -15.57
N PRO A 176 18.36 -21.33 -14.48
CA PRO A 176 17.41 -22.22 -13.82
C PRO A 176 16.19 -21.45 -13.29
N HIS A 177 15.01 -22.05 -13.43
CA HIS A 177 13.76 -21.58 -12.86
C HIS A 177 13.25 -22.63 -11.88
N ARG A 178 13.04 -22.25 -10.63
CA ARG A 178 12.34 -23.07 -9.66
C ARG A 178 10.98 -22.44 -9.40
N ALA A 179 9.92 -23.24 -9.48
CA ALA A 179 8.59 -22.77 -9.13
C ALA A 179 8.58 -22.23 -7.68
N PRO A 180 7.87 -21.13 -7.41
CA PRO A 180 7.80 -20.57 -6.07
C PRO A 180 7.20 -21.59 -5.09
N ALA A 181 7.89 -21.86 -3.99
CA ALA A 181 7.57 -22.94 -3.05
C ALA A 181 7.28 -22.43 -1.62
N HIS A 182 6.45 -21.38 -1.48
CA HIS A 182 6.06 -20.87 -0.15
C HIS A 182 4.57 -20.52 -0.14
N GLU A 183 3.92 -20.86 0.96
CA GLU A 183 2.48 -20.74 1.17
C GLU A 183 2.11 -19.26 1.42
N PRO A 184 1.29 -18.64 0.55
CA PRO A 184 0.86 -17.26 0.73
C PRO A 184 -0.07 -17.13 1.95
N THR A 185 -0.18 -15.92 2.49
CA THR A 185 -1.22 -15.63 3.48
C THR A 185 -2.59 -15.50 2.80
N THR A 186 -3.65 -15.98 3.46
CA THR A 186 -5.03 -15.91 2.97
C THR A 186 -5.78 -14.67 3.48
N THR A 187 -5.07 -13.68 4.03
CA THR A 187 -5.66 -12.50 4.67
C THR A 187 -6.52 -11.69 3.70
N ILE A 188 -6.00 -11.39 2.50
CA ILE A 188 -6.73 -10.63 1.49
C ILE A 188 -7.98 -11.38 1.04
N GLU A 189 -7.89 -12.69 0.87
CA GLU A 189 -9.02 -13.53 0.48
C GLU A 189 -10.13 -13.51 1.54
N ARG A 190 -9.75 -13.66 2.81
CA ARG A 190 -10.70 -13.58 3.92
C ARG A 190 -11.37 -12.20 4.03
N LEU A 191 -10.65 -11.13 3.74
CA LEU A 191 -11.17 -9.76 3.88
C LEU A 191 -12.00 -9.31 2.69
N LEU A 192 -11.63 -9.69 1.47
CA LEU A 192 -12.25 -9.20 0.23
C LEU A 192 -13.15 -10.24 -0.45
N GLY A 193 -13.19 -11.48 0.04
CA GLY A 193 -13.98 -12.58 -0.56
C GLY A 193 -13.45 -13.05 -1.91
N ARG A 194 -12.24 -12.64 -2.30
CA ARG A 194 -11.57 -13.02 -3.55
C ARG A 194 -10.08 -13.18 -3.33
N PRO A 195 -9.38 -14.08 -4.05
CA PRO A 195 -7.94 -14.22 -3.92
C PRO A 195 -7.20 -12.91 -4.19
N ALA A 196 -6.03 -12.78 -3.58
CA ALA A 196 -5.11 -11.67 -3.87
C ALA A 196 -4.71 -11.70 -5.36
N ARG A 197 -4.61 -10.52 -5.97
CA ARG A 197 -4.16 -10.36 -7.35
C ARG A 197 -2.70 -10.77 -7.45
N SER A 198 -2.37 -11.51 -8.51
CA SER A 198 -1.00 -12.02 -8.71
C SER A 198 -0.07 -10.94 -9.28
N PHE A 199 1.24 -11.12 -9.12
CA PHE A 199 2.23 -10.26 -9.78
C PHE A 199 2.13 -10.30 -11.32
N ARG A 200 1.68 -11.44 -11.89
CA ARG A 200 1.41 -11.53 -13.34
C ARG A 200 0.28 -10.59 -13.75
N GLN A 201 -0.78 -10.52 -12.95
CA GLN A 201 -1.89 -9.60 -13.19
C GLN A 201 -1.42 -8.15 -13.08
N TRP A 202 -0.68 -7.81 -12.01
CA TRP A 202 -0.06 -6.49 -11.88
C TRP A 202 0.79 -6.12 -13.11
N ALA A 203 1.65 -7.03 -13.58
CA ALA A 203 2.50 -6.78 -14.74
C ALA A 203 1.68 -6.54 -16.02
N ALA A 204 0.52 -7.18 -16.17
CA ALA A 204 -0.36 -6.97 -17.31
C ALA A 204 -1.05 -5.60 -17.22
N ASP A 205 -1.56 -5.24 -16.04
CA ASP A 205 -2.21 -3.96 -15.78
C ASP A 205 -1.26 -2.78 -16.01
N HIS A 206 0.03 -2.97 -15.70
CA HIS A 206 1.10 -1.97 -15.88
C HIS A 206 1.95 -2.16 -17.14
N ALA A 207 1.53 -3.01 -18.09
CA ALA A 207 2.35 -3.30 -19.27
C ALA A 207 2.67 -2.05 -20.10
N ALA A 208 1.76 -1.06 -20.15
CA ALA A 208 1.97 0.21 -20.83
C ALA A 208 3.08 1.06 -20.19
N ASP A 209 3.24 0.99 -18.87
CA ASP A 209 4.29 1.71 -18.14
C ASP A 209 5.68 1.07 -18.31
N LEU A 210 5.73 -0.15 -18.87
CA LEU A 210 6.93 -0.97 -18.95
C LEU A 210 7.45 -1.15 -20.39
N ARG A 211 6.68 -0.72 -21.40
CA ARG A 211 7.01 -0.75 -22.83
C ARG A 211 7.54 0.58 -23.34
#